data_AF-D8SVR5-F1
#
_entry.id   AF-D8SVR5-F1
#
_cell.length_a   1.000
_cell.length_b   1.000
_cell.length_c   1.000
_cell.angle_alpha   90.00
_cell.angle_beta   90.00
_cell.angle_gamma   90.00
#
_symmetry.space_group_name_H-M   'P 1'
#
loop_
_entity.id
_entity.type
_entity.pdbx_description
1 polymer ?
#
loop_
_entity_poly.entity_id
_entity_poly.type
_entity_poly.pdbx_seq_one_letter_code
_entity_poly.pdbx_strand_id
1 'polypeptide(L)'
;AVVELQAKLVDATAKLKQVQMQMRTKETEKKRALLTLDEINYLDDDTHTYKSVGKFSHVVFFVPDFILEPKSKLVGELQEKAQECESAMTNLSASKEYLERQLKEIEGNFKELLQQSPSLARQVMAMSVT
;
A
#
# COMPACT_ATOMS: atom_id res chain seq x y z
N ALA A 1 -30.95 -8.17 -0.16
CA ALA A 1 -30.82 -6.79 -0.67
C ALA A 1 -30.05 -5.86 0.27
N VAL A 2 -30.64 -5.32 1.34
CA VAL A 2 -29.98 -4.30 2.20
C VAL A 2 -28.78 -4.84 2.98
N VAL A 3 -28.93 -6.02 3.58
CA VAL A 3 -27.85 -6.70 4.34
C VAL A 3 -26.66 -7.02 3.43
N GLU A 4 -26.92 -7.42 2.17
CA GLU A 4 -25.88 -7.69 1.18
C GLU A 4 -25.16 -6.42 0.73
N LEU A 5 -25.88 -5.31 0.56
CA LEU A 5 -25.31 -3.99 0.26
C LEU A 5 -24.45 -3.49 1.43
N GLN A 6 -24.90 -3.66 2.67
CA GLN A 6 -24.11 -3.35 3.86
C GLN A 6 -22.84 -4.19 3.95
N ALA A 7 -22.93 -5.50 3.71
CA ALA A 7 -21.75 -6.37 3.68
C ALA A 7 -20.73 -5.91 2.62
N LYS A 8 -21.20 -5.60 1.40
CA LYS A 8 -20.34 -5.05 0.33
C LYS A 8 -19.72 -3.71 0.69
N LEU A 9 -20.46 -2.83 1.38
CA LEU A 9 -19.94 -1.54 1.85
C LEU A 9 -18.82 -1.72 2.88
N VAL A 10 -19.02 -2.60 3.86
CA VAL A 10 -18.03 -2.91 4.90
C VAL A 10 -16.76 -3.49 4.26
N ASP A 11 -16.92 -4.47 3.36
CA ASP A 11 -15.79 -5.11 2.67
C ASP A 11 -15.01 -4.12 1.79
N ALA A 12 -15.71 -3.30 1.00
CA ALA A 12 -15.07 -2.30 0.14
C ALA A 12 -14.34 -1.24 0.96
N THR A 13 -14.91 -0.81 2.09
CA THR A 13 -14.29 0.15 3.01
C THR A 13 -13.04 -0.44 3.69
N ALA A 14 -13.09 -1.70 4.10
CA ALA A 14 -11.94 -2.39 4.70
C ALA A 14 -10.78 -2.52 3.71
N LYS A 15 -11.08 -2.94 2.47
CA LYS A 15 -10.10 -3.01 1.38
C LYS A 15 -9.52 -1.64 1.04
N LEU A 16 -10.34 -0.59 1.02
CA LEU A 16 -9.88 0.78 0.77
C LEU A 16 -8.88 1.24 1.83
N LYS A 17 -9.17 1.00 3.12
CA LYS A 17 -8.24 1.31 4.23
C LYS A 17 -6.93 0.54 4.09
N GLN A 18 -6.98 -0.74 3.71
CA GLN A 18 -5.78 -1.55 3.49
C GLN A 18 -4.92 -0.98 2.36
N VAL A 19 -5.53 -0.66 1.21
CA VAL A 19 -4.83 -0.05 0.06
C VAL A 19 -4.20 1.29 0.46
N GLN A 20 -4.93 2.14 1.18
CA GLN A 20 -4.39 3.42 1.68
C GLN A 20 -3.18 3.23 2.60
N MET A 21 -3.20 2.23 3.49
CA MET A 21 -2.06 1.93 4.36
C MET A 21 -0.86 1.42 3.56
N GLN A 22 -1.08 0.53 2.59
CA GLN A 22 -0.03 0.04 1.70
C GLN A 22 0.62 1.17 0.88
N MET A 23 -0.19 2.12 0.39
CA MET A 23 0.33 3.31 -0.31
C MET A 23 1.24 4.17 0.59
N ARG A 24 0.87 4.42 1.85
CA ARG A 24 1.72 5.17 2.79
C ARG A 24 3.04 4.46 3.08
N THR A 25 3.01 3.14 3.22
CA THR A 25 4.21 2.34 3.41
C THR A 25 5.13 2.44 2.19
N LYS A 26 4.59 2.28 0.98
CA LYS A 26 5.37 2.39 -0.26
C LYS A 26 5.91 3.78 -0.52
N GLU A 27 5.16 4.83 -0.17
CA GLU A 27 5.65 6.20 -0.26
C GLU A 27 6.83 6.45 0.70
N THR A 28 6.75 5.92 1.92
CA THR A 28 7.84 6.00 2.90
C THR A 28 9.07 5.23 2.43
N GLU A 29 8.87 4.03 1.87
CA GLU A 29 9.95 3.20 1.32
C GLU A 29 10.65 3.89 0.14
N LYS A 30 9.88 4.49 -0.79
CA LYS A 30 10.40 5.29 -1.90
C LYS A 30 11.22 6.47 -1.40
N LYS A 31 10.70 7.25 -0.44
CA LYS A 31 11.41 8.41 0.13
C LYS A 31 12.74 8.01 0.75
N ARG A 32 12.78 6.90 1.51
CA ARG A 32 14.02 6.38 2.07
C ARG A 32 15.02 5.99 0.99
N ALA A 33 14.58 5.23 -0.03
CA ALA A 33 15.46 4.81 -1.13
C ALA A 33 16.05 6.01 -1.89
N LEU A 34 15.23 7.05 -2.15
CA LEU A 34 15.70 8.27 -2.83
C LEU A 34 16.68 9.08 -1.98
N LEU A 35 16.43 9.23 -0.68
CA LEU A 35 17.37 9.92 0.22
C LEU A 35 18.71 9.18 0.30
N THR A 36 18.68 7.85 0.43
CA THR A 36 19.91 7.04 0.43
C THR A 36 20.64 7.12 -0.92
N LEU A 37 19.91 7.18 -2.04
CA LEU A 37 20.50 7.36 -3.37
C LEU A 37 21.17 8.74 -3.50
N ASP A 38 20.53 9.79 -2.99
CA ASP A 38 21.11 11.14 -2.96
C ASP A 38 22.39 11.16 -2.11
N GLU A 39 22.35 10.62 -0.90
CA GLU A 39 23.51 10.50 0.01
C GLU A 39 24.68 9.74 -0.63
N ILE A 40 24.42 8.61 -1.32
CA ILE A 40 25.46 7.81 -1.98
C ILE A 40 26.06 8.56 -3.17
N ASN A 41 25.27 9.36 -3.89
CA ASN A 41 25.77 10.12 -5.03
C ASN A 41 26.79 11.19 -4.63
N TYR A 42 26.71 11.74 -3.41
CA TYR A 42 27.70 12.69 -2.88
C TYR A 42 29.04 12.04 -2.47
N LEU A 43 29.12 10.71 -2.41
CA LEU A 43 30.36 9.99 -2.06
C LEU A 43 31.26 9.83 -3.29
N ASP A 44 32.58 9.85 -3.08
CA ASP A 44 33.56 9.59 -4.15
C ASP A 44 33.39 8.17 -4.70
N ASP A 45 33.66 7.98 -5.99
CA ASP A 45 33.49 6.68 -6.66
C ASP A 45 34.41 5.57 -6.13
N ASP A 46 35.50 5.94 -5.45
CA ASP A 46 36.45 5.02 -4.78
C ASP A 46 36.01 4.64 -3.34
N THR A 47 34.85 5.15 -2.90
CA THR A 47 34.32 4.84 -1.57
C THR A 47 33.84 3.40 -1.52
N HIS A 48 34.36 2.64 -0.57
CA HIS A 48 33.91 1.27 -0.29
C HIS A 48 32.48 1.31 0.26
N THR A 49 31.50 0.89 -0.54
CA THR A 49 30.09 0.81 -0.12
C THR A 49 29.72 -0.57 0.37
N TYR A 50 28.98 -0.64 1.48
CA TYR A 50 28.58 -1.90 2.09
C TYR A 50 27.06 -2.01 2.12
N LYS A 51 26.53 -3.12 1.60
CA LYS A 51 25.10 -3.42 1.63
C LYS A 51 24.79 -4.35 2.78
N SER A 52 23.79 -4.02 3.59
CA SER A 52 23.28 -4.95 4.59
C SER A 52 22.43 -6.03 3.90
N VAL A 53 22.84 -7.29 4.07
CA VAL A 53 22.11 -8.46 3.54
C VAL A 53 21.13 -9.05 4.56
N GLY A 54 21.05 -8.46 5.75
CA GLY A 54 20.24 -8.96 6.86
C GLY A 54 20.81 -10.24 7.47
N LYS A 55 20.40 -10.54 8.71
CA LYS A 55 20.66 -11.84 9.32
C LYS A 55 19.88 -12.88 8.53
N PHE A 56 20.53 -13.58 7.60
CA PHE A 56 19.93 -14.75 6.97
C PHE A 56 19.60 -15.76 8.08
N SER A 57 18.35 -15.75 8.53
CA SER A 57 17.76 -16.78 9.39
C SER A 57 17.49 -18.03 8.53
N HIS A 58 18.54 -18.55 7.90
CA HIS A 58 18.56 -19.92 7.41
C HIS A 58 20.02 -20.38 7.23
N VAL A 59 20.52 -21.03 8.28
CA VAL A 59 21.41 -22.20 8.22
C VAL A 59 22.81 -21.97 7.61
N VAL A 60 23.79 -21.88 8.53
CA VAL A 60 25.14 -22.45 8.42
C VAL A 60 25.98 -21.91 7.27
N PHE A 61 26.46 -20.67 7.38
CA PHE A 61 27.82 -20.22 7.02
C PHE A 61 27.92 -18.76 7.50
N PHE A 62 29.04 -18.39 8.12
CA PHE A 62 29.27 -17.06 8.69
C PHE A 62 29.37 -16.01 7.56
N VAL A 63 28.22 -15.54 7.06
CA VAL A 63 28.15 -14.43 6.11
C VAL A 63 28.16 -13.13 6.92
N PRO A 64 29.08 -12.20 6.68
CA PRO A 64 29.05 -10.90 7.37
C PRO A 64 27.72 -10.19 7.07
N ASP A 65 27.15 -9.50 8.05
CA ASP A 65 25.90 -8.73 7.93
C ASP A 65 25.94 -7.67 6.81
N PHE A 66 27.14 -7.39 6.29
CA PHE A 66 27.45 -6.40 5.27
C PHE A 66 28.39 -6.97 4.21
N ILE A 67 28.01 -6.84 2.94
CA ILE A 67 28.82 -7.25 1.79
C ILE A 67 29.35 -5.99 1.10
N LEU A 68 30.65 -5.98 0.78
CA LEU A 68 31.25 -4.94 -0.03
C LEU A 68 30.67 -5.03 -1.44
N GLU A 69 30.01 -3.97 -1.87
CA GLU A 69 29.50 -3.84 -3.22
C GLU A 69 30.03 -2.56 -3.87
N PRO A 70 30.24 -2.55 -5.19
CA PRO A 70 30.60 -1.33 -5.89
C PRO A 70 29.41 -0.36 -5.88
N LYS A 71 29.71 0.93 -5.68
CA LYS A 71 28.72 2.03 -5.65
C LYS A 71 27.71 1.95 -6.79
N SER A 72 28.17 1.66 -8.01
CA SER A 72 27.31 1.58 -9.21
C SER A 72 26.21 0.52 -9.10
N LYS A 73 26.47 -0.62 -8.45
CA LYS A 73 25.46 -1.66 -8.22
C LYS A 73 24.42 -1.19 -7.20
N LEU A 74 24.89 -0.62 -6.09
CA LEU A 74 24.01 -0.12 -5.03
C LEU A 74 23.08 1.00 -5.53
N VAL A 75 23.60 1.91 -6.36
CA VAL A 75 22.80 2.96 -7.01
C VAL A 75 21.74 2.36 -7.94
N GLY A 76 22.12 1.37 -8.77
CA GLY A 76 21.21 0.67 -9.66
C GLY A 76 20.07 -0.01 -8.91
N GLU A 77 20.37 -0.73 -7.83
CA GLU A 77 19.36 -1.39 -7.00
C GLU A 77 18.44 -0.40 -6.28
N LEU A 78 18.96 0.71 -5.78
CA LEU A 78 18.15 1.76 -5.14
C LEU A 78 17.21 2.42 -6.16
N GLN A 79 17.68 2.62 -7.39
CA GLN A 79 16.89 3.17 -8.48
C GLN A 79 15.80 2.20 -8.93
N GLU A 80 16.13 0.92 -9.10
CA GLU A 80 15.17 -0.15 -9.37
C GLU A 80 14.11 -0.23 -8.27
N LYS A 81 14.52 -0.24 -7.00
CA LYS A 81 13.62 -0.24 -5.84
C LYS A 81 12.69 0.97 -5.82
N ALA A 82 13.19 2.16 -6.17
CA ALA A 82 12.36 3.36 -6.28
C ALA A 82 11.32 3.23 -7.40
N GLN A 83 11.71 2.67 -8.55
CA GLN A 83 10.84 2.43 -9.71
C GLN A 83 9.78 1.35 -9.43
N GLU A 84 10.14 0.27 -8.74
CA GLU A 84 9.21 -0.75 -8.25
C GLU A 84 8.19 -0.15 -7.28
N CYS A 85 8.62 0.71 -6.36
CA CYS A 85 7.70 1.40 -5.46
C CYS A 85 6.73 2.31 -6.23
N GLU A 86 7.21 2.98 -7.27
CA GLU A 86 6.39 3.84 -8.12
C GLU A 86 5.35 3.06 -8.94
N SER A 87 5.75 1.95 -9.56
CA SER A 87 4.82 1.07 -10.28
C SER A 87 3.81 0.39 -9.34
N ALA A 88 4.23 0.01 -8.12
CA ALA A 88 3.30 -0.46 -7.10
C ALA A 88 2.30 0.63 -6.69
N MET A 89 2.74 1.89 -6.58
CA MET A 89 1.87 3.01 -6.25
C MET A 89 0.85 3.31 -7.34
N THR A 90 1.21 3.24 -8.63
CA THR A 90 0.24 3.44 -9.72
C THR A 90 -0.84 2.35 -9.71
N ASN A 91 -0.45 1.09 -9.50
CA ASN A 91 -1.38 -0.02 -9.36
C ASN A 91 -2.31 0.12 -8.15
N LEU A 92 -1.76 0.49 -6.98
CA LEU A 92 -2.56 0.74 -5.78
C LEU A 92 -3.49 1.95 -5.94
N SER A 93 -3.08 2.98 -6.67
CA SER A 93 -3.91 4.14 -6.98
C SER A 93 -5.10 3.75 -7.87
N ALA A 94 -4.88 2.93 -8.89
CA ALA A 94 -5.97 2.42 -9.73
C ALA A 94 -6.96 1.56 -8.92
N SER A 95 -6.44 0.70 -8.02
CA SER A 95 -7.27 -0.10 -7.10
C SER A 95 -8.09 0.77 -6.15
N LYS A 96 -7.49 1.84 -5.61
CA LYS A 96 -8.17 2.83 -4.78
C LYS A 96 -9.33 3.48 -5.53
N GLU A 97 -9.10 3.99 -6.74
CA GLU A 97 -10.14 4.66 -7.54
C GLU A 97 -11.30 3.71 -7.87
N TYR A 98 -10.99 2.44 -8.19
CA TYR A 98 -11.98 1.41 -8.41
C TYR A 98 -12.86 1.15 -7.17
N LEU A 99 -12.25 1.04 -5.98
CA LEU A 99 -12.97 0.86 -4.72
C LEU A 99 -13.81 2.09 -4.35
N GLU A 100 -13.32 3.30 -4.61
CA GLU A 100 -14.07 4.54 -4.38
C GLU A 100 -15.30 4.65 -5.30
N ARG A 101 -15.19 4.22 -6.56
CA ARG A 101 -16.34 4.16 -7.49
C ARG A 101 -17.38 3.16 -7.01
N GLN A 102 -16.96 1.96 -6.60
CA GLN A 102 -17.87 0.95 -6.05
C GLN A 102 -18.59 1.45 -4.78
N LEU A 103 -17.89 2.13 -3.88
CA LEU A 103 -18.51 2.68 -2.67
C LEU A 103 -19.58 3.71 -3.01
N LYS A 104 -19.31 4.63 -3.94
CA LYS A 104 -20.32 5.62 -4.39
C LYS A 104 -21.55 4.97 -5.01
N GLU A 105 -21.35 3.91 -5.80
CA GLU A 105 -22.46 3.17 -6.39
C GLU A 105 -23.30 2.44 -5.33
N ILE A 106 -22.64 1.79 -4.36
CA ILE A 106 -23.31 1.14 -3.23
C ILE A 106 -24.10 2.15 -2.39
N GLU A 107 -23.52 3.31 -2.08
CA GLU A 107 -24.18 4.40 -1.35
C GLU A 107 -25.39 4.97 -2.11
N GLY A 108 -25.26 5.15 -3.43
CA GLY A 108 -26.36 5.57 -4.30
C GLY A 108 -27.52 4.58 -4.28
N ASN A 109 -27.22 3.30 -4.53
CA ASN A 109 -28.20 2.22 -4.49
C ASN A 109 -28.87 2.11 -3.11
N PHE A 110 -28.11 2.28 -2.04
CA PHE A 110 -28.64 2.26 -0.68
C PHE A 110 -29.60 3.43 -0.43
N LYS A 111 -29.26 4.64 -0.88
CA LYS A 111 -30.11 5.83 -0.76
C LYS A 111 -31.40 5.69 -1.54
N GLU A 112 -31.34 5.16 -2.75
CA GLU A 112 -32.53 4.89 -3.58
C GLU A 112 -33.45 3.86 -2.93
N LEU A 113 -32.90 2.76 -2.39
CA LEU A 113 -33.68 1.74 -1.68
C LEU A 113 -34.38 2.30 -0.43
N LEU A 114 -33.74 3.20 0.32
CA LEU A 114 -34.36 3.87 1.46
C LEU A 114 -35.49 4.81 1.05
N GLN A 115 -35.35 5.53 -0.08
CA GLN A 115 -36.39 6.40 -0.62
C GLN A 115 -37.60 5.61 -1.12
N GLN A 116 -37.36 4.46 -1.76
CA GLN A 116 -38.42 3.58 -2.27
C GLN A 116 -39.18 2.85 -1.15
N SER A 117 -38.56 2.62 0.01
CA SER A 117 -39.16 1.83 1.09
C SER A 117 -38.95 2.47 2.47
N PRO A 118 -39.88 3.32 2.94
CA PRO A 118 -39.82 3.95 4.27
C PRO A 118 -39.83 2.95 5.43
N SER A 119 -40.42 1.76 5.24
CA SER A 119 -40.41 0.65 6.20
C SER A 119 -39.02 0.03 6.36
N LEU A 120 -38.25 -0.06 5.28
CA LEU A 120 -36.89 -0.58 5.24
C LEU A 120 -35.94 0.35 6.00
N ALA A 121 -36.12 1.66 5.88
CA ALA A 121 -35.38 2.66 6.65
C ALA A 121 -35.58 2.50 8.16
N ARG A 122 -36.82 2.24 8.61
CA ARG A 122 -37.12 1.92 10.02
C ARG A 122 -36.45 0.62 10.47
N GLN A 123 -36.42 -0.40 9.63
CA GLN A 123 -35.81 -1.68 9.96
C GLN A 123 -34.28 -1.59 10.08
N VAL A 124 -33.62 -0.82 9.20
CA VAL A 124 -32.19 -0.54 9.27
C VAL A 124 -31.83 0.28 10.52
N MET A 125 -32.63 1.30 10.85
CA MET A 125 -32.43 2.07 12.08
C MET A 125 -32.65 1.23 13.34
N ALA A 126 -33.56 0.26 13.32
CA ALA A 126 -33.78 -0.64 14.45
C ALA A 126 -32.62 -1.65 14.65
N MET A 127 -31.94 -2.07 13.57
CA MET A 127 -30.78 -2.97 13.64
C MET A 127 -29.47 -2.30 14.07
N SER A 128 -29.38 -0.97 14.02
CA SER A 128 -28.15 -0.22 14.36
C SER A 128 -28.09 0.24 15.82
N VAL A 129 -29.10 -0.09 16.63
CA VAL A 129 -29.22 0.32 18.05
C VAL A 129 -28.86 -0.82 19.04
N THR A 130 -28.36 -1.95 18.57
CA THR A 130 -27.84 -3.05 19.40
C THR A 130 -26.42 -3.38 19.02
#